data_AF-A0A0F9W8Z4-F1
#
_entry.id   AF-A0A0F9W8Z4-F1
#
_cell.length_a   1.000
_cell.length_b   1.000
_cell.length_c   1.000
_cell.angle_alpha   90.00
_cell.angle_beta   90.00
_cell.angle_gamma   90.00
#
_symmetry.space_group_name_H-M   'P 1'
#
loop_
_entity.id
_entity.type
_entity.pdbx_description
1 polymer ?
#
loop_
_entity_poly.entity_id
_entity_poly.type
_entity_poly.pdbx_seq_one_letter_code
_entity_poly.pdbx_strand_id
1 'polypeptide(L)'
;MVGSRRRNVVARFSELFIQQVAQATDVVELVGQYIALTKKGREFVGLCPFHDDHNPSMRVSPVKQIYKCFSCGAGGGVVSSPR
;
A
#
# COMPACT_ATOMS: atom_id res chain seq x y z
N MET A 1 23.26 -30.34 -21.07
CA MET A 1 22.95 -29.44 -19.94
C MET A 1 21.64 -28.73 -20.24
N VAL A 2 20.51 -29.19 -19.69
CA VAL A 2 19.18 -28.67 -20.01
C VAL A 2 18.96 -27.34 -19.28
N GLY A 3 18.96 -26.24 -20.02
CA GLY A 3 18.66 -24.90 -19.51
C GLY A 3 17.19 -24.79 -19.13
N SER A 4 16.91 -24.87 -17.82
CA SER A 4 15.60 -24.67 -17.23
C SER A 4 15.07 -23.26 -17.53
N ARG A 5 14.11 -23.15 -18.46
CA ARG A 5 13.32 -21.93 -18.67
C ARG A 5 12.54 -21.63 -17.39
N ARG A 6 12.97 -20.63 -16.62
CA ARG A 6 12.18 -20.06 -15.52
C ARG A 6 10.88 -19.52 -16.11
N ARG A 7 9.77 -20.24 -15.93
CA ARG A 7 8.43 -19.74 -16.26
C ARG A 7 8.08 -18.65 -15.25
N ASN A 8 8.14 -17.39 -15.69
CA ASN A 8 7.57 -16.28 -14.93
C ASN A 8 6.04 -16.40 -15.01
N VAL A 9 5.44 -17.15 -14.09
CA VAL A 9 3.99 -17.23 -13.95
C VAL A 9 3.57 -16.03 -13.12
N VAL A 10 3.43 -14.87 -13.77
CA VAL A 10 2.68 -13.77 -13.17
C VAL A 10 1.23 -14.21 -13.20
N ALA A 11 0.72 -14.72 -12.08
CA ALA A 11 -0.70 -15.05 -11.95
C ALA A 11 -1.51 -13.77 -12.22
N ARG A 12 -2.37 -13.81 -13.23
CA ARG A 12 -3.27 -12.70 -13.57
C ARG A 12 -4.64 -13.03 -12.99
N PHE A 13 -5.00 -12.35 -11.92
CA PHE A 13 -6.37 -12.39 -11.39
C PHE A 13 -7.27 -11.47 -12.20
N SER A 14 -8.59 -11.71 -12.17
CA SER A 14 -9.55 -10.82 -12.81
C SER A 14 -9.61 -9.48 -12.08
N GLU A 15 -9.89 -8.40 -12.80
CA GLU A 15 -10.03 -7.06 -12.21
C GLU A 15 -11.11 -7.06 -11.11
N LEU A 16 -12.23 -7.75 -11.35
CA LEU A 16 -13.30 -7.90 -10.37
C LEU A 16 -12.81 -8.56 -9.08
N PHE A 17 -11.97 -9.58 -9.18
CA PHE A 17 -11.40 -10.23 -8.01
C PHE A 17 -10.45 -9.30 -7.25
N ILE A 18 -9.60 -8.55 -7.96
CA ILE A 18 -8.71 -7.55 -7.34
C ILE A 18 -9.53 -6.49 -6.59
N GLN A 19 -10.62 -6.01 -7.20
CA GLN A 19 -11.52 -5.05 -6.57
C GLN A 19 -12.22 -5.63 -5.34
N GLN A 20 -12.65 -6.89 -5.38
CA GLN A 20 -13.25 -7.57 -4.22
C GLN A 20 -12.27 -7.66 -3.06
N VAL A 21 -11.01 -8.04 -3.32
CA VAL A 21 -9.96 -8.08 -2.30
C VAL A 21 -9.70 -6.69 -1.72
N ALA A 22 -9.59 -5.67 -2.58
CA ALA A 22 -9.37 -4.30 -2.15
C ALA A 22 -10.53 -3.75 -1.31
N GLN A 23 -11.79 -4.09 -1.66
CA GLN A 23 -12.98 -3.68 -0.90
C GLN A 23 -13.12 -4.42 0.45
N ALA A 24 -12.61 -5.65 0.52
CA ALA A 24 -12.65 -6.45 1.74
C ALA A 24 -11.54 -6.10 2.76
N THR A 25 -10.66 -5.16 2.43
CA THR A 25 -9.49 -4.81 3.24
C THR A 25 -9.52 -3.33 3.60
N ASP A 26 -9.38 -3.00 4.90
CA ASP A 26 -9.20 -1.62 5.32
C ASP A 26 -7.73 -1.19 5.19
N VAL A 27 -7.46 -0.13 4.42
CA VAL A 27 -6.11 0.40 4.22
C VAL A 27 -5.44 0.87 5.52
N VAL A 28 -6.20 1.37 6.49
CA VAL A 28 -5.67 1.85 7.78
C VAL A 28 -5.18 0.67 8.60
N GLU A 29 -5.97 -0.40 8.67
CA GLU A 29 -5.58 -1.62 9.37
C GLU A 29 -4.36 -2.26 8.71
N LEU A 30 -4.39 -2.39 7.38
CA LEU A 30 -3.28 -2.98 6.63
C LEU A 30 -1.98 -2.20 6.83
N VAL A 31 -1.99 -0.86 6.67
CA VAL A 31 -0.79 -0.05 6.86
C VAL A 31 -0.35 -0.06 8.33
N GLY A 32 -1.29 -0.06 9.27
CA GLY A 32 -1.04 -0.11 10.71
C GLY A 32 -0.30 -1.38 11.18
N GLN A 33 -0.32 -2.45 10.38
CA GLN A 33 0.48 -3.65 10.64
C GLN A 33 1.98 -3.44 10.41
N TYR A 34 2.36 -2.44 9.60
CA TYR A 34 3.76 -2.19 9.24
C TYR A 34 4.36 -0.98 9.94
N ILE A 35 3.54 0.06 10.17
CA ILE A 35 3.99 1.31 10.79
C ILE A 35 2.99 1.77 11.84
N ALA A 36 3.50 2.46 12.86
CA ALA A 36 2.64 3.14 13.82
C ALA A 36 1.90 4.30 13.14
N LEU A 37 0.58 4.32 13.31
CA LEU A 37 -0.29 5.38 12.79
C LEU A 37 -0.91 6.17 13.93
N THR A 38 -0.92 7.50 13.80
CA THR A 38 -1.60 8.41 14.72
C THR A 38 -2.73 9.11 13.99
N LYS A 39 -3.94 9.11 14.56
CA LYS A 39 -5.10 9.81 13.99
C LYS A 39 -4.88 11.34 14.04
N LYS A 40 -4.99 12.02 12.89
CA LYS A 40 -4.96 13.48 12.77
C LYS A 40 -6.17 13.95 11.95
N GLY A 41 -7.19 14.43 12.64
CA GLY A 41 -8.46 14.83 12.02
C GLY A 41 -9.17 13.63 11.38
N ARG A 42 -9.36 13.68 10.05
CA ARG A 42 -10.02 12.62 9.27
C ARG A 42 -9.05 11.59 8.68
N GLU A 43 -7.75 11.81 8.83
CA GLU A 43 -6.70 10.93 8.29
C GLU A 43 -5.85 10.35 9.42
N PHE A 44 -5.02 9.38 9.07
CA PHE A 44 -3.97 8.83 9.92
C PHE A 44 -2.61 9.20 9.36
N VAL A 45 -1.62 9.40 10.23
CA VAL A 45 -0.28 9.84 9.84
C VAL A 45 0.77 8.96 10.49
N GLY A 46 1.83 8.63 9.76
CA GLY A 46 2.96 7.82 10.23
C GLY A 46 4.23 8.08 9.43
N LEU A 47 5.33 7.44 9.84
CA LEU A 47 6.59 7.44 9.09
C LEU A 47 6.44 6.61 7.82
N CYS A 48 6.97 7.10 6.72
CA CYS A 48 6.91 6.40 5.44
C CYS A 48 7.94 5.25 5.40
N PRO A 49 7.53 4.00 5.13
CA PRO A 49 8.45 2.87 5.06
C PRO A 49 9.21 2.76 3.73
N PHE A 50 8.93 3.64 2.76
CA PHE A 50 9.51 3.59 1.41
C PHE A 50 10.75 4.49 1.24
N HIS A 51 11.13 5.24 2.26
CA HIS A 51 12.38 6.00 2.33
C HIS A 51 12.80 6.17 3.78
N ASP A 52 14.00 6.69 4.01
CA ASP A 52 14.52 6.98 5.35
C ASP A 52 13.81 8.20 5.97
N ASP A 53 12.61 7.96 6.51
CA ASP A 53 11.73 9.00 7.02
C ASP A 53 11.92 9.24 8.52
N HIS A 54 12.17 10.50 8.89
CA HIS A 54 12.30 10.95 10.27
C HIS A 54 11.15 11.87 10.71
N ASN A 55 10.30 12.30 9.78
CA ASN A 55 9.22 13.25 10.03
C ASN A 55 7.93 12.70 9.39
N PRO A 56 6.90 12.30 10.17
CA PRO A 56 5.72 11.59 9.66
C PRO A 56 5.13 12.19 8.38
N SER A 57 5.51 11.62 7.24
CA SER A 57 5.24 12.15 5.90
C SER A 57 4.15 11.37 5.17
N MET A 58 3.83 10.18 5.67
CA MET A 58 2.80 9.31 5.12
C MET A 58 1.45 9.61 5.75
N ARG A 59 0.44 9.83 4.91
CA ARG A 59 -0.96 9.95 5.32
C ARG A 59 -1.78 8.79 4.77
N VAL A 60 -2.72 8.32 5.56
CA VAL A 60 -3.67 7.25 5.20
C VAL A 60 -5.07 7.79 5.37
N SER A 61 -5.87 7.68 4.31
CA SER A 61 -7.24 8.19 4.28
C SER A 61 -8.24 7.03 4.36
N PRO A 62 -8.95 6.86 5.49
CA PRO A 62 -9.95 5.79 5.63
C PRO A 62 -11.14 5.97 4.69
N VAL A 63 -11.46 7.20 4.31
CA VAL A 63 -12.58 7.49 3.40
C VAL A 63 -12.21 7.17 1.95
N LYS A 64 -10.99 7.53 1.54
CA LYS A 64 -10.53 7.31 0.17
C LYS A 64 -9.93 5.92 -0.04
N GLN A 65 -9.67 5.17 1.04
CA GLN A 65 -9.00 3.86 1.03
C GLN A 65 -7.64 3.89 0.29
N ILE A 66 -6.87 4.95 0.54
CA ILE A 66 -5.52 5.16 -0.03
C ILE A 66 -4.52 5.61 1.03
N TYR A 67 -3.23 5.43 0.72
CA TYR A 67 -2.11 6.08 1.40
C TYR A 67 -1.33 6.97 0.42
N LYS A 68 -0.66 7.99 0.96
CA LYS A 68 0.27 8.84 0.21
C LYS A 68 1.35 9.41 1.12
N CYS A 69 2.60 9.25 0.71
CA CYS A 69 3.73 9.97 1.24
C CYS A 69 3.92 11.29 0.49
N PHE A 70 3.96 12.39 1.22
CA PHE A 70 4.13 13.73 0.65
C PHE A 70 5.61 14.13 0.51
N SER A 71 6.55 13.31 0.99
CA SER A 71 7.99 13.53 0.83
C SER A 71 8.57 12.80 -0.37
N CYS A 72 8.36 11.48 -0.49
CA CYS A 72 8.90 10.67 -1.58
C CYS A 72 7.90 10.39 -2.73
N GLY A 73 6.62 10.74 -2.55
CA GLY A 73 5.58 10.55 -3.57
C GLY A 73 4.92 9.18 -3.57
N ALA A 74 5.49 8.19 -2.87
CA ALA A 74 4.93 6.83 -2.77
C ALA A 74 3.46 6.88 -2.35
N GLY A 75 2.60 6.16 -3.05
CA GLY A 75 1.17 6.18 -2.78
C GLY A 75 0.41 5.12 -3.55
N GLY A 76 -0.78 4.79 -3.06
CA GLY A 76 -1.62 3.76 -3.65
C GLY A 76 -2.76 3.33 -2.75
N GLY A 77 -3.44 2.26 -3.13
CA GLY A 77 -4.45 1.58 -2.33
C GLY A 77 -3.96 0.23 -1.80
N VAL A 78 -4.89 -0.59 -1.29
CA VAL A 78 -4.62 -1.94 -0.77
C VAL A 78 -3.83 -2.80 -1.76
N VAL A 79 -4.27 -2.82 -3.02
CA VAL A 79 -3.58 -3.53 -4.11
C VAL A 79 -3.00 -2.49 -5.06
N SER A 80 -1.71 -2.18 -4.89
CA SER A 80 -0.97 -1.30 -5.79
C SER A 80 0.50 -1.64 -5.77
N SER A 81 1.17 -1.52 -6.93
CA SER A 81 2.62 -1.39 -6.94
C SER A 81 2.93 0.04 -6.51
N PRO A 82 3.72 0.27 -5.45
CA PRO A 82 4.18 1.62 -5.13
C PRO A 82 4.88 2.19 -6.37
N ARG A 83 4.48 3.39 -6.78
CA ARG A 83 5.16 4.19 -7.79
C ARG A 83 5.98 5.27 -7.12
#